data_AF-A0A1V4SER6-F1
#
_entry.id   AF-A0A1V4SER6-F1
#
_cell.length_a   1.000
_cell.length_b   1.000
_cell.length_c   1.000
_cell.angle_alpha   90.00
_cell.angle_beta   90.00
_cell.angle_gamma   90.00
#
_symmetry.space_group_name_H-M   'P 1'
#
loop_
_entity.id
_entity.type
_entity.pdbx_description
1 polymer ?
#
loop_
_entity_poly.entity_id
_entity_poly.type
_entity_poly.pdbx_seq_one_letter_code
_entity_poly.pdbx_strand_id
1 'polypeptide(L)'
;MSQTRNANEFLEKLRGITGRYIRLYRKKIEDIRVQYAQVNARLIDDSLEAHARQYFINELLQALNWRLNYSPTDGMPNMMLEAPIRSDTNGEIKFLDYLGFENGCEKPLMIIEAKRPNVALPSPANETYVNRSPVELITCGLNGDMNALTGEWNKRITTLRDYVCSLNSRSNHIPKRVIMTNGDWLIVFIDPTNAFINERQCNSNNILFWTSREDIENRYIGLFNAVEYNAVLDKNNIISLEELAFQIHPTSIDKILHGIRLMYYEEPQMYLDVMPQIKIAPVLFIGAKFGSWFMIDQQNDQNVFALPHKYENLKGHLNDMETAAASMLNDLIRILRLSIDTTSIVSHYGSQENIDSLKVVKEIHSDYRKTDYIIVTGQETHYLKAQPSISECPYHEWSACQQQGSAIDRLIIKRSIGEPKAFFIDRELHHCAHRGVYMAKSSKISDQNRELCGPRSGASGCAFCEIYSIENLLCCRACFLEEICTRAEAFVLPCRQNGE
;
A
#
# COMPACT_ATOMS: atom_id res chain seq x y z
N MET A 1 15.03 8.94 21.77
CA MET A 1 14.51 7.64 22.28
C MET A 1 14.63 6.63 21.16
N SER A 2 15.12 5.40 21.40
CA SER A 2 15.21 4.39 20.32
C SER A 2 13.86 4.21 19.62
N GLN A 3 13.86 4.28 18.29
CA GLN A 3 12.70 3.98 17.44
C GLN A 3 12.15 2.59 17.80
N THR A 4 10.83 2.46 17.76
CA THR A 4 10.14 1.19 17.95
C THR A 4 10.26 0.37 16.68
N ARG A 5 10.90 -0.81 16.78
CA ARG A 5 11.30 -1.60 15.62
C ARG A 5 10.22 -2.55 15.12
N ASN A 6 9.27 -2.90 15.98
CA ASN A 6 8.23 -3.87 15.68
C ASN A 6 7.04 -3.77 16.65
N ALA A 7 5.98 -4.50 16.32
CA ALA A 7 4.76 -4.54 17.11
C ALA A 7 4.98 -5.03 18.56
N ASN A 8 5.92 -5.95 18.83
CA ASN A 8 6.17 -6.45 20.19
C ASN A 8 6.83 -5.38 21.06
N GLU A 9 7.83 -4.68 20.53
CA GLU A 9 8.42 -3.52 21.22
C GLU A 9 7.38 -2.42 21.42
N PHE A 10 6.48 -2.23 20.45
CA PHE A 10 5.33 -1.34 20.61
C PHE A 10 4.43 -1.77 21.76
N LEU A 11 4.08 -3.06 21.88
CA LEU A 11 3.26 -3.58 22.98
C LEU A 11 3.93 -3.36 24.34
N GLU A 12 5.23 -3.60 24.46
CA GLU A 12 5.99 -3.34 25.68
C GLU A 12 5.94 -1.85 26.07
N LYS A 13 6.17 -0.96 25.09
CA LYS A 13 6.05 0.49 25.30
C LYS A 13 4.63 0.87 25.69
N LEU A 14 3.62 0.37 24.98
CA LEU A 14 2.20 0.62 25.25
C LEU A 14 1.83 0.24 26.68
N ARG A 15 2.19 -0.97 27.14
CA ARG A 15 1.99 -1.42 28.53
C ARG A 15 2.70 -0.52 29.52
N GLY A 16 3.92 -0.10 29.21
CA GLY A 16 4.66 0.87 30.02
C GLY A 16 3.95 2.21 30.13
N ILE A 17 3.43 2.74 29.02
CA ILE A 17 2.67 3.99 28.95
C ILE A 17 1.38 3.88 29.76
N THR A 18 0.57 2.85 29.51
CA THR A 18 -0.67 2.57 30.23
C THR A 18 -0.43 2.43 31.73
N GLY A 19 0.57 1.62 32.12
CA GLY A 19 0.92 1.40 33.51
C GLY A 19 1.37 2.69 34.21
N ARG A 20 2.24 3.50 33.56
CA ARG A 20 2.66 4.80 34.09
C ARG A 20 1.47 5.75 34.24
N TYR A 21 0.64 5.88 33.22
CA TYR A 21 -0.48 6.81 33.21
C TYR A 21 -1.49 6.49 34.32
N ILE A 22 -1.91 5.22 34.41
CA ILE A 22 -2.84 4.76 35.44
C ILE A 22 -2.26 4.98 36.83
N ARG A 23 -1.01 4.54 37.06
CA ARG A 23 -0.36 4.63 38.37
C ARG A 23 -0.20 6.06 38.86
N LEU A 24 0.17 6.98 37.97
CA LEU A 24 0.48 8.37 38.35
C LEU A 24 -0.76 9.26 38.40
N TYR A 25 -1.73 9.03 37.52
CA TYR A 25 -2.79 10.02 37.27
C TYR A 25 -4.21 9.53 37.54
N ARG A 26 -4.53 8.23 37.58
CA ARG A 26 -5.92 7.77 37.76
C ARG A 26 -6.55 8.36 39.02
N LYS A 27 -5.91 8.14 40.17
CA LYS A 27 -6.40 8.67 41.46
C LYS A 27 -6.44 10.19 41.48
N LYS A 28 -5.42 10.86 40.94
CA LYS A 28 -5.39 12.34 40.86
C LYS A 28 -6.53 12.90 40.03
N ILE A 29 -6.86 12.25 38.90
CA ILE A 29 -7.98 12.66 38.04
C ILE A 29 -9.31 12.47 38.77
N GLU A 30 -9.48 11.36 39.49
CA GLU A 30 -10.67 11.13 40.35
C GLU A 30 -10.78 12.19 41.44
N ASP A 31 -9.68 12.46 42.16
CA ASP A 31 -9.63 13.47 43.21
C ASP A 31 -9.94 14.88 42.66
N ILE A 32 -9.37 15.26 41.51
CA ILE A 32 -9.65 16.54 40.84
C ILE A 32 -11.12 16.62 40.43
N ARG A 33 -11.70 15.54 39.88
CA ARG A 33 -13.12 15.53 39.53
C ARG A 33 -14.00 15.76 40.74
N VAL A 34 -13.72 15.07 41.85
CA VAL A 34 -14.48 15.25 43.11
C VAL A 34 -14.30 16.65 43.67
N GLN A 35 -13.06 17.14 43.75
CA GLN A 35 -12.72 18.43 44.35
C GLN A 35 -13.32 19.61 43.57
N TYR A 36 -13.32 19.53 42.24
CA TYR A 36 -13.74 20.64 41.38
C TYR A 36 -15.12 20.45 40.74
N ALA A 37 -15.83 19.34 41.01
CA ALA A 37 -17.17 19.05 40.46
C ALA A 37 -18.16 20.22 40.55
N GLN A 38 -18.03 21.06 41.58
CA GLN A 38 -18.91 22.21 41.84
C GLN A 38 -18.65 23.43 40.94
N VAL A 39 -17.49 23.52 40.28
CA VAL A 39 -17.08 24.72 39.52
C VAL A 39 -17.65 24.70 38.10
N ASN A 40 -17.41 23.61 37.35
CA ASN A 40 -18.06 23.27 36.07
C ASN A 40 -17.46 21.94 35.56
N ALA A 41 -18.22 20.85 35.56
CA ALA A 41 -17.74 19.53 35.12
C ALA A 41 -17.18 19.54 33.68
N ARG A 42 -17.74 20.39 32.79
CA ARG A 42 -17.32 20.47 31.39
C ARG A 42 -15.91 21.03 31.23
N LEU A 43 -15.55 22.06 31.99
CA LEU A 43 -14.21 22.68 31.94
C LEU A 43 -13.11 21.75 32.48
N ILE A 44 -13.46 20.91 33.46
CA ILE A 44 -12.56 19.88 33.99
C ILE A 44 -12.30 18.83 32.92
N ASP A 45 -13.35 18.32 32.27
CA ASP A 45 -13.17 17.32 31.22
C ASP A 45 -12.44 17.86 29.98
N ASP A 46 -12.61 19.14 29.64
CA ASP A 46 -11.80 19.83 28.64
C ASP A 46 -10.31 19.84 29.02
N SER A 47 -10.00 20.15 30.29
CA SER A 47 -8.63 20.10 30.80
C SER A 47 -8.07 18.67 30.82
N LEU A 48 -8.93 17.67 31.06
CA LEU A 48 -8.53 16.26 31.05
C LEU A 48 -8.24 15.73 29.65
N GLU A 49 -8.83 16.30 28.59
CA GLU A 49 -8.44 16.01 27.21
C GLU A 49 -6.99 16.43 26.95
N ALA A 50 -6.63 17.67 27.26
CA ALA A 50 -5.26 18.16 27.15
C ALA A 50 -4.28 17.32 28.00
N HIS A 51 -4.70 16.91 29.20
CA HIS A 51 -3.91 16.01 30.04
C HIS A 51 -3.70 14.63 29.40
N ALA A 52 -4.76 14.01 28.85
CA ALA A 52 -4.66 12.73 28.16
C ALA A 52 -3.78 12.82 26.89
N ARG A 53 -3.91 13.91 26.14
CA ARG A 53 -3.02 14.23 25.01
C ARG A 53 -1.55 14.24 25.44
N GLN A 54 -1.23 15.02 26.47
CA GLN A 54 0.14 15.22 26.92
C GLN A 54 0.79 13.95 27.47
N TYR A 55 0.08 13.19 28.31
CA TYR A 55 0.69 12.10 29.09
C TYR A 55 0.39 10.69 28.59
N PHE A 56 -0.52 10.54 27.63
CA PHE A 56 -0.87 9.23 27.06
C PHE A 56 -0.76 9.23 25.53
N ILE A 57 -1.53 10.08 24.84
CA ILE A 57 -1.59 10.05 23.37
C ILE A 57 -0.23 10.40 22.76
N ASN A 58 0.45 11.44 23.26
CA ASN A 58 1.79 11.80 22.77
C ASN A 58 2.81 10.67 22.92
N GLU A 59 2.75 9.91 24.01
CA GLU A 59 3.63 8.77 24.25
C GLU A 59 3.26 7.58 23.37
N LEU A 60 1.96 7.32 23.17
CA LEU A 60 1.44 6.31 22.25
C LEU A 60 1.94 6.57 20.82
N LEU A 61 1.84 7.82 20.37
CA LEU A 61 2.28 8.25 19.04
C LEU A 61 3.80 8.13 18.87
N GLN A 62 4.57 8.49 19.90
CA GLN A 62 6.01 8.24 19.91
C GLN A 62 6.35 6.75 19.84
N ALA A 63 5.58 5.89 20.53
CA ALA A 63 5.75 4.44 20.43
C ALA A 63 5.42 3.90 19.02
N LEU A 64 4.62 4.63 18.23
CA LEU A 64 4.31 4.38 16.82
C LEU A 64 5.21 5.17 15.85
N ASN A 65 6.35 5.67 16.33
CA ASN A 65 7.37 6.42 15.57
C ASN A 65 6.90 7.78 15.01
N TRP A 66 5.83 8.36 15.54
CA TRP A 66 5.45 9.75 15.30
C TRP A 66 6.19 10.67 16.28
N ARG A 67 6.94 11.61 15.74
CA ARG A 67 7.85 12.53 16.45
C ARG A 67 7.22 13.92 16.52
N LEU A 68 6.90 14.34 17.73
CA LEU A 68 6.31 15.66 18.02
C LEU A 68 7.36 16.76 18.16
N ASN A 69 8.58 16.39 18.57
CA ASN A 69 9.66 17.31 18.88
C ASN A 69 10.93 16.94 18.10
N TYR A 70 11.77 17.94 17.83
CA TYR A 70 13.12 17.71 17.34
C TYR A 70 13.96 16.97 18.39
N SER A 71 14.74 16.00 17.94
CA SER A 71 15.66 15.24 18.77
C SER A 71 16.92 14.95 17.94
N PRO A 72 18.14 15.25 18.42
CA PRO A 72 19.37 14.98 17.68
C PRO A 72 19.52 13.51 17.28
N THR A 73 18.97 12.58 18.06
CA THR A 73 19.03 11.15 17.79
C THR A 73 17.91 10.66 16.89
N ASP A 74 16.76 11.35 16.90
CA ASP A 74 15.54 10.83 16.29
C ASP A 74 15.12 11.66 15.07
N GLY A 75 15.74 12.82 14.78
CA GLY A 75 15.50 13.65 13.60
C GLY A 75 14.44 14.75 13.78
N MET A 76 13.98 15.30 12.66
CA MET A 76 12.95 16.35 12.61
C MET A 76 11.56 15.83 13.03
N PRO A 77 10.72 16.66 13.66
CA PRO A 77 9.34 16.28 13.93
C PRO A 77 8.60 15.95 12.62
N ASN A 78 7.81 14.89 12.64
CA ASN A 78 6.94 14.47 11.52
C ASN A 78 5.45 14.61 11.88
N MET A 79 5.16 15.34 12.97
CA MET A 79 3.82 15.61 13.44
C MET A 79 3.73 17.02 14.04
N MET A 80 2.71 17.76 13.64
CA MET A 80 2.39 19.09 14.15
C MET A 80 1.16 19.03 15.05
N LEU A 81 1.26 19.70 16.20
CA LEU A 81 0.14 19.90 17.12
C LEU A 81 -0.63 21.16 16.74
N GLU A 82 -1.95 21.16 16.94
CA GLU A 82 -2.80 22.34 16.72
C GLU A 82 -2.58 22.96 15.33
N ALA A 83 -2.56 22.12 14.30
CA ALA A 83 -2.33 22.60 12.94
C ALA A 83 -3.54 23.42 12.47
N PRO A 84 -3.37 24.71 12.10
CA PRO A 84 -4.49 25.54 11.71
C PRO A 84 -5.01 25.11 10.32
N ILE A 85 -6.32 24.92 10.23
CA ILE A 85 -7.00 24.61 8.97
C ILE A 85 -8.23 25.48 8.84
N ARG A 86 -8.36 26.16 7.69
CA ARG A 86 -9.56 26.93 7.39
C ARG A 86 -10.59 25.98 6.80
N SER A 87 -11.73 25.84 7.49
CA SER A 87 -12.86 25.01 7.10
C SER A 87 -13.44 25.47 5.76
N ASP A 88 -13.64 24.53 4.85
CA ASP A 88 -14.33 24.79 3.60
C ASP A 88 -15.84 24.90 3.79
N THR A 89 -16.37 24.33 4.87
CA THR A 89 -17.81 24.37 5.20
C THR A 89 -18.24 25.75 5.68
N ASN A 90 -17.48 26.39 6.59
CA ASN A 90 -17.90 27.64 7.23
C ASN A 90 -16.86 28.77 7.18
N GLY A 91 -15.68 28.54 6.61
CA GLY A 91 -14.63 29.55 6.46
C GLY A 91 -13.86 29.90 7.74
N GLU A 92 -14.20 29.31 8.89
CA GLU A 92 -13.53 29.53 10.17
C GLU A 92 -12.19 28.78 10.24
N ILE A 93 -11.25 29.33 11.01
CA ILE A 93 -10.00 28.62 11.31
C ILE A 93 -10.27 27.68 12.48
N LYS A 94 -10.07 26.39 12.22
CA LYS A 94 -10.08 25.31 13.20
C LYS A 94 -8.65 24.81 13.41
N PHE A 95 -8.42 24.09 14.50
CA PHE A 95 -7.12 23.54 14.82
C PHE A 95 -7.24 22.02 14.91
N LEU A 96 -6.44 21.31 14.11
CA LEU A 96 -6.35 19.86 14.18
C LEU A 96 -5.49 19.50 15.39
N ASP A 97 -5.98 18.59 16.24
CA ASP A 97 -5.22 18.19 17.43
C ASP A 97 -3.82 17.68 17.05
N TYR A 98 -3.74 16.86 16.00
CA TYR A 98 -2.50 16.38 15.40
C TYR A 98 -2.62 16.27 13.87
N LEU A 99 -1.59 16.73 13.18
CA LEU A 99 -1.39 16.52 11.75
C LEU A 99 -0.01 15.90 11.52
N GLY A 100 0.01 14.66 11.04
CA GLY A 100 1.22 13.92 10.66
C GLY A 100 1.58 14.16 9.20
N PHE A 101 2.88 14.21 8.89
CA PHE A 101 3.42 14.49 7.56
C PHE A 101 4.48 13.49 7.14
N GLU A 102 4.70 13.37 5.84
CA GLU A 102 5.86 12.69 5.29
C GLU A 102 7.12 13.52 5.59
N ASN A 103 8.21 12.87 6.00
CA ASN A 103 9.48 13.58 6.20
C ASN A 103 9.97 14.15 4.87
N GLY A 104 10.33 15.44 4.86
CA GLY A 104 10.97 16.10 3.72
C GLY A 104 10.02 16.59 2.63
N CYS A 105 8.73 16.27 2.69
CA CYS A 105 7.70 16.94 1.91
C CYS A 105 6.50 17.19 2.82
N GLU A 106 5.93 18.40 2.81
CA GLU A 106 4.81 18.79 3.70
C GLU A 106 3.47 18.07 3.38
N LYS A 107 3.56 16.88 2.82
CA LYS A 107 2.43 16.03 2.44
C LYS A 107 1.77 15.45 3.69
N PRO A 108 0.48 15.71 3.90
CA PRO A 108 -0.23 15.17 5.05
C PRO A 108 -0.41 13.66 4.92
N LEU A 109 -0.07 12.94 5.98
CA LEU A 109 -0.23 11.49 6.09
C LEU A 109 -1.37 11.09 7.01
N MET A 110 -1.57 11.82 8.10
CA MET A 110 -2.52 11.41 9.13
C MET A 110 -3.12 12.58 9.88
N ILE A 111 -4.43 12.53 10.11
CA ILE A 111 -5.12 13.41 11.06
C ILE A 111 -5.43 12.57 12.31
N ILE A 112 -5.19 13.12 13.50
CA ILE A 112 -5.68 12.53 14.75
C ILE A 112 -6.51 13.58 15.46
N GLU A 113 -7.71 13.18 15.84
CA GLU A 113 -8.63 13.95 16.67
C GLU A 113 -8.69 13.29 18.06
N ALA A 114 -8.24 14.02 19.07
CA ALA A 114 -8.34 13.62 20.45
C ALA A 114 -9.72 13.95 21.01
N LYS A 115 -10.13 13.20 22.03
CA LYS A 115 -11.39 13.37 22.72
C LYS A 115 -11.19 13.25 24.22
N ARG A 116 -12.09 13.89 24.98
CA ARG A 116 -12.13 13.80 26.44
C ARG A 116 -12.24 12.33 26.89
N PRO A 117 -11.59 11.94 27.99
CA PRO A 117 -11.58 10.54 28.45
C PRO A 117 -12.97 9.91 28.68
N ASN A 118 -13.98 10.70 29.04
CA ASN A 118 -15.34 10.22 29.29
C ASN A 118 -16.26 10.20 28.05
N VAL A 119 -15.74 10.50 26.86
CA VAL A 119 -16.53 10.41 25.63
C VAL A 119 -16.95 8.95 25.41
N ALA A 120 -18.25 8.71 25.46
CA ALA A 120 -18.86 7.41 25.23
C ALA A 120 -18.65 6.93 23.79
N LEU A 121 -18.60 5.61 23.61
CA LEU A 121 -18.52 4.95 22.30
C LEU A 121 -19.73 5.32 21.40
N PRO A 122 -19.64 5.12 20.07
CA PRO A 122 -20.77 5.31 19.16
C PRO A 122 -21.96 4.46 19.60
N SER A 123 -23.12 5.09 19.74
CA SER A 123 -24.35 4.46 20.19
C SER A 123 -25.50 4.74 19.24
N PRO A 124 -26.45 3.79 19.11
CA PRO A 124 -27.59 3.92 18.21
C PRO A 124 -28.52 5.05 18.68
N ALA A 125 -29.07 5.83 17.74
CA ALA A 125 -30.00 6.90 18.10
C ALA A 125 -31.43 6.40 18.43
N ASN A 126 -31.80 5.22 17.92
CA ASN A 126 -33.11 4.60 18.12
C ASN A 126 -33.03 3.07 18.04
N GLU A 127 -34.13 2.41 18.40
CA GLU A 127 -34.25 0.95 18.52
C GLU A 127 -33.93 0.18 17.22
N THR A 128 -34.12 0.81 16.06
CA THR A 128 -33.85 0.22 14.73
C THR A 128 -32.39 -0.20 14.56
N TYR A 129 -31.46 0.45 15.28
CA TYR A 129 -30.02 0.24 15.13
C TYR A 129 -29.38 -0.46 16.33
N VAL A 130 -30.15 -0.90 17.33
CA VAL A 130 -29.63 -1.45 18.60
C VAL A 130 -28.76 -2.70 18.41
N ASN A 131 -29.02 -3.49 17.37
CA ASN A 131 -28.25 -4.69 17.07
C ASN A 131 -27.03 -4.44 16.18
N ARG A 132 -26.74 -3.20 15.79
CA ARG A 132 -25.59 -2.87 14.95
C ARG A 132 -24.34 -2.64 15.80
N SER A 133 -23.21 -3.12 15.30
CA SER A 133 -21.90 -2.81 15.84
C SER A 133 -21.60 -1.31 15.70
N PRO A 134 -20.74 -0.75 16.57
CA PRO A 134 -20.37 0.67 16.46
C PRO A 134 -19.74 1.05 15.11
N VAL A 135 -19.01 0.13 14.46
CA VAL A 135 -18.45 0.35 13.13
C VAL A 135 -19.56 0.53 12.10
N GLU A 136 -20.57 -0.34 12.11
CA GLU A 136 -21.73 -0.22 11.22
C GLU A 136 -22.51 1.07 11.47
N LEU A 137 -22.65 1.51 12.73
CA LEU A 137 -23.28 2.79 13.05
C LEU A 137 -22.51 3.98 12.45
N ILE A 138 -21.18 3.98 12.60
CA ILE A 138 -20.30 5.00 12.00
C ILE A 138 -20.43 4.98 10.47
N THR A 139 -20.41 3.81 9.84
CA THR A 139 -20.57 3.66 8.40
C THR A 139 -21.91 4.23 7.92
N CYS A 140 -23.00 3.99 8.67
CA CYS A 140 -24.32 4.55 8.35
C CYS A 140 -24.32 6.09 8.42
N GLY A 141 -23.77 6.66 9.49
CA GLY A 141 -23.64 8.10 9.64
C GLY A 141 -22.79 8.74 8.53
N LEU A 142 -21.67 8.10 8.16
CA LEU A 142 -20.84 8.52 7.02
C LEU A 142 -21.61 8.42 5.69
N ASN A 143 -22.49 7.44 5.55
CA ASN A 143 -23.33 7.27 4.38
C ASN A 143 -24.59 8.17 4.36
N GLY A 144 -24.73 9.07 5.34
CA GLY A 144 -25.78 10.08 5.39
C GLY A 144 -27.02 9.67 6.17
N ASP A 145 -27.02 8.51 6.82
CA ASP A 145 -28.09 8.10 7.72
C ASP A 145 -27.88 8.72 9.11
N MET A 146 -28.34 9.97 9.24
CA MET A 146 -28.22 10.76 10.47
C MET A 146 -29.04 10.20 11.64
N ASN A 147 -29.92 9.21 11.41
CA ASN A 147 -30.70 8.57 12.45
C ASN A 147 -30.01 7.34 13.04
N ALA A 148 -28.89 6.90 12.47
CA ALA A 148 -28.12 5.77 13.00
C ALA A 148 -27.38 6.12 14.29
N LEU A 149 -26.81 7.33 14.37
CA LEU A 149 -25.99 7.78 15.49
C LEU A 149 -26.64 8.92 16.29
N THR A 150 -26.26 9.04 17.56
CA THR A 150 -26.67 10.19 18.37
C THR A 150 -26.18 11.52 17.75
N GLY A 151 -26.89 12.61 18.03
CA GLY A 151 -26.59 13.92 17.45
C GLY A 151 -25.17 14.44 17.74
N GLU A 152 -24.57 14.07 18.88
CA GLU A 152 -23.16 14.40 19.15
C GLU A 152 -22.19 13.64 18.26
N TRP A 153 -22.43 12.35 18.04
CA TRP A 153 -21.58 11.52 17.19
C TRP A 153 -21.66 11.95 15.73
N ASN A 154 -22.85 12.29 15.24
CA ASN A 154 -23.02 12.89 13.93
C ASN A 154 -22.19 14.17 13.78
N LYS A 155 -22.22 15.07 14.76
CA LYS A 155 -21.39 16.30 14.75
C LYS A 155 -19.90 15.97 14.65
N ARG A 156 -19.40 14.98 15.41
CA ARG A 156 -17.98 14.57 15.38
C ARG A 156 -17.58 14.04 13.99
N ILE A 157 -18.42 13.21 13.38
CA ILE A 157 -18.18 12.69 12.03
C ILE A 157 -18.17 13.82 11.00
N THR A 158 -19.13 14.75 11.08
CA THR A 158 -19.16 15.93 10.20
C THR A 158 -17.92 16.80 10.36
N THR A 159 -17.43 17.01 11.58
CA THR A 159 -16.19 17.76 11.84
C THR A 159 -14.98 17.06 11.21
N LEU A 160 -14.84 15.73 11.38
CA LEU A 160 -13.75 14.98 10.73
C LEU A 160 -13.82 15.07 9.19
N ARG A 161 -15.02 14.95 8.62
CA ARG A 161 -15.21 15.12 7.17
C ARG A 161 -14.72 16.49 6.71
N ASP A 162 -15.14 17.54 7.41
CA ASP A 162 -14.71 18.90 7.11
C ASP A 162 -13.19 19.07 7.19
N TYR A 163 -12.53 18.47 8.19
CA TYR A 163 -11.06 18.47 8.27
C TYR A 163 -10.40 17.79 7.06
N VAL A 164 -10.85 16.60 6.69
CA VAL A 164 -10.29 15.84 5.56
C VAL A 164 -10.51 16.59 4.24
N CYS A 165 -11.73 17.07 4.00
CA CYS A 165 -12.06 17.83 2.79
C CYS A 165 -11.24 19.13 2.70
N SER A 166 -11.17 19.89 3.80
CA SER A 166 -10.43 21.15 3.85
C SER A 166 -8.92 20.95 3.70
N LEU A 167 -8.40 19.80 4.11
CA LEU A 167 -6.97 19.51 3.98
C LEU A 167 -6.65 19.11 2.54
N ASN A 168 -7.52 18.30 1.94
CA ASN A 168 -7.40 17.87 0.55
C ASN A 168 -7.47 19.07 -0.40
N SER A 169 -8.45 19.97 -0.23
CA SER A 169 -8.63 21.13 -1.11
C SER A 169 -7.43 22.09 -1.10
N ARG A 170 -6.66 22.12 0.00
CA ARG A 170 -5.50 23.00 0.17
C ARG A 170 -4.18 22.36 -0.25
N SER A 171 -4.00 21.09 0.05
CA SER A 171 -2.74 20.38 -0.18
C SER A 171 -2.73 19.57 -1.48
N ASN A 172 -3.89 19.37 -2.12
CA ASN A 172 -4.12 18.37 -3.17
C ASN A 172 -3.75 16.94 -2.76
N HIS A 173 -3.74 16.67 -1.44
CA HIS A 173 -3.40 15.39 -0.86
C HIS A 173 -4.42 15.01 0.21
N ILE A 174 -4.93 13.78 0.11
CA ILE A 174 -5.80 13.19 1.12
C ILE A 174 -4.90 12.46 2.14
N PRO A 175 -5.10 12.66 3.45
CA PRO A 175 -4.38 11.90 4.46
C PRO A 175 -4.66 10.40 4.28
N LYS A 176 -3.66 9.58 4.58
CA LYS A 176 -3.73 8.11 4.47
C LYS A 176 -4.49 7.48 5.63
N ARG A 177 -4.47 8.12 6.79
CA ARG A 177 -5.20 7.69 7.99
C ARG A 177 -5.93 8.88 8.61
N VAL A 178 -7.10 8.61 9.15
CA VAL A 178 -7.76 9.51 10.11
C VAL A 178 -8.03 8.71 11.37
N ILE A 179 -7.70 9.27 12.52
CA ILE A 179 -7.84 8.61 13.81
C ILE A 179 -8.69 9.47 14.72
N MET A 180 -9.59 8.83 15.48
CA MET A 180 -10.25 9.44 16.61
C MET A 180 -10.00 8.61 17.86
N THR A 181 -9.61 9.23 18.96
CA THR A 181 -9.31 8.50 20.20
C THR A 181 -9.50 9.38 21.43
N ASN A 182 -9.88 8.77 22.55
CA ASN A 182 -9.81 9.39 23.87
C ASN A 182 -8.71 8.79 24.77
N GLY A 183 -7.85 7.93 24.21
CA GLY A 183 -6.83 7.16 24.93
C GLY A 183 -7.34 5.88 25.60
N ASP A 184 -8.66 5.64 25.66
CA ASP A 184 -9.25 4.37 26.12
C ASP A 184 -9.76 3.53 24.94
N TRP A 185 -10.37 4.17 23.95
CA TRP A 185 -10.77 3.55 22.69
C TRP A 185 -10.11 4.30 21.51
N LEU A 186 -10.08 3.66 20.34
CA LEU A 186 -9.42 4.22 19.17
C LEU A 186 -10.11 3.74 17.88
N ILE A 187 -10.47 4.69 17.00
CA ILE A 187 -11.05 4.43 15.67
C ILE A 187 -10.02 4.86 14.64
N VAL A 188 -9.73 3.99 13.67
CA VAL A 188 -8.84 4.28 12.53
C VAL A 188 -9.63 4.10 11.23
N PHE A 189 -9.70 5.15 10.45
CA PHE A 189 -10.17 5.12 9.07
C PHE A 189 -8.96 4.85 8.16
N ILE A 190 -8.87 3.65 7.57
CA ILE A 190 -7.72 3.23 6.77
C ILE A 190 -7.77 3.75 5.33
N ASP A 191 -8.96 4.15 4.86
CA ASP A 191 -9.17 4.83 3.58
C ASP A 191 -10.04 6.08 3.77
N PRO A 192 -9.42 7.23 4.09
CA PRO A 192 -10.15 8.49 4.24
C PRO A 192 -10.83 8.98 2.95
N THR A 193 -10.37 8.53 1.77
CA THR A 193 -11.05 8.85 0.50
C THR A 193 -12.42 8.19 0.48
N ASN A 194 -12.47 6.89 0.77
CA ASN A 194 -13.72 6.13 0.85
C ASN A 194 -14.64 6.62 1.98
N ALA A 195 -14.07 7.01 3.14
CA ALA A 195 -14.86 7.43 4.29
C ALA A 195 -15.43 8.86 4.18
N PHE A 196 -14.63 9.82 3.69
CA PHE A 196 -14.94 11.25 3.83
C PHE A 196 -15.07 12.02 2.51
N ILE A 197 -14.39 11.59 1.44
CA ILE A 197 -14.41 12.27 0.13
C ILE A 197 -15.51 11.71 -0.77
N ASN A 198 -15.59 10.38 -0.89
CA ASN A 198 -16.59 9.73 -1.73
C ASN A 198 -17.92 9.67 -0.97
N GLU A 199 -18.84 10.56 -1.32
CA GLU A 199 -20.12 10.64 -0.63
C GLU A 199 -20.89 9.31 -0.70
N ARG A 200 -21.34 8.83 0.47
CA ARG A 200 -22.23 7.68 0.63
C ARG A 200 -21.69 6.33 0.15
N GLN A 201 -20.37 6.19 0.08
CA GLN A 201 -19.71 4.94 -0.33
C GLN A 201 -18.81 4.34 0.75
N CYS A 202 -18.93 4.80 2.00
CA CYS A 202 -18.10 4.29 3.09
C CYS A 202 -18.34 2.80 3.31
N ASN A 203 -17.26 2.03 3.33
CA ASN A 203 -17.24 0.60 3.63
C ASN A 203 -16.77 0.37 5.08
N SER A 204 -17.50 -0.44 5.84
CA SER A 204 -17.15 -0.81 7.22
C SER A 204 -15.79 -1.52 7.33
N ASN A 205 -15.36 -2.24 6.29
CA ASN A 205 -14.05 -2.90 6.26
C ASN A 205 -12.87 -1.91 6.28
N ASN A 206 -13.13 -0.64 5.95
CA ASN A 206 -12.15 0.43 5.98
C ASN A 206 -12.10 1.17 7.33
N ILE A 207 -12.76 0.64 8.36
CA ILE A 207 -12.80 1.23 9.70
C ILE A 207 -12.37 0.17 10.71
N LEU A 208 -11.22 0.41 11.34
CA LEU A 208 -10.75 -0.40 12.46
C LEU A 208 -11.18 0.29 13.75
N PHE A 209 -11.78 -0.47 14.67
CA PHE A 209 -12.23 0.07 15.95
C PHE A 209 -11.77 -0.80 17.10
N TRP A 210 -11.07 -0.19 18.05
CA TRP A 210 -10.73 -0.75 19.35
C TRP A 210 -11.56 -0.09 20.43
N THR A 211 -12.30 -0.90 21.18
CA THR A 211 -13.35 -0.43 22.11
C THR A 211 -12.83 -0.14 23.51
N SER A 212 -11.62 -0.60 23.84
CA SER A 212 -10.99 -0.41 25.15
C SER A 212 -9.47 -0.58 25.07
N ARG A 213 -8.73 -0.21 26.13
CA ARG A 213 -7.28 -0.42 26.21
C ARG A 213 -6.89 -1.89 26.17
N GLU A 214 -7.68 -2.75 26.82
CA GLU A 214 -7.47 -4.20 26.78
C GLU A 214 -7.60 -4.72 25.35
N ASP A 215 -8.59 -4.23 24.62
CA ASP A 215 -8.79 -4.56 23.21
C ASP A 215 -7.62 -4.04 22.34
N ILE A 216 -7.11 -2.84 22.60
CA ILE A 216 -5.90 -2.30 21.95
C ILE A 216 -4.70 -3.22 22.23
N GLU A 217 -4.48 -3.63 23.49
CA GLU A 217 -3.38 -4.52 23.85
C GLU A 217 -3.52 -5.90 23.21
N ASN A 218 -4.73 -6.46 23.12
CA ASN A 218 -4.98 -7.77 22.53
C ASN A 218 -4.83 -7.76 21.00
N ARG A 219 -5.11 -6.62 20.35
CA ARG A 219 -5.03 -6.45 18.90
C ARG A 219 -3.95 -5.44 18.48
N TYR A 220 -2.87 -5.37 19.25
CA TYR A 220 -1.80 -4.38 19.07
C TYR A 220 -1.09 -4.48 17.72
N ILE A 221 -0.96 -5.68 17.13
CA ILE A 221 -0.34 -5.89 15.82
C ILE A 221 -1.14 -5.15 14.74
N GLY A 222 -2.48 -5.27 14.77
CA GLY A 222 -3.35 -4.57 13.84
C GLY A 222 -3.24 -3.05 13.97
N LEU A 223 -3.10 -2.54 15.19
CA LEU A 223 -2.91 -1.11 15.42
C LEU A 223 -1.55 -0.64 14.87
N PHE A 224 -0.48 -1.36 15.20
CA PHE A 224 0.87 -1.05 14.74
C PHE A 224 0.92 -1.01 13.21
N ASN A 225 0.42 -2.04 12.55
CA ASN A 225 0.41 -2.12 11.08
C ASN A 225 -0.48 -1.05 10.42
N ALA A 226 -1.52 -0.58 11.12
CA ALA A 226 -2.42 0.43 10.57
C ALA A 226 -1.90 1.87 10.72
N VAL A 227 -1.11 2.15 11.76
CA VAL A 227 -0.85 3.53 12.23
C VAL A 227 0.64 3.88 12.38
N GLU A 228 1.53 2.89 12.48
CA GLU A 228 2.97 3.16 12.61
C GLU A 228 3.47 4.01 11.43
N TYR A 229 4.34 4.97 11.71
CA TYR A 229 4.77 5.99 10.75
C TYR A 229 5.15 5.42 9.37
N ASN A 230 5.98 4.39 9.33
CA ASN A 230 6.41 3.78 8.06
C ASN A 230 5.29 3.02 7.35
N ALA A 231 4.37 2.40 8.09
CA ALA A 231 3.21 1.74 7.52
C ALA A 231 2.23 2.72 6.84
N VAL A 232 2.30 4.02 7.17
CA VAL A 232 1.45 5.07 6.60
C VAL A 232 2.14 5.81 5.44
N LEU A 233 3.43 5.60 5.19
CA LEU A 233 4.15 6.25 4.09
C LEU A 233 3.67 5.80 2.71
N ASP A 234 3.69 6.74 1.75
CA ASP A 234 3.27 6.47 0.37
C ASP A 234 4.29 5.67 -0.46
N LYS A 235 5.51 5.58 0.07
CA LYS A 235 6.64 4.93 -0.57
C LYS A 235 6.88 3.61 0.12
N ASN A 236 7.07 2.55 -0.66
CA ASN A 236 7.93 1.46 -0.17
C ASN A 236 9.20 2.16 0.30
N ASN A 237 9.54 2.08 1.58
CA ASN A 237 10.68 2.81 2.14
C ASN A 237 11.91 2.50 1.30
N ILE A 238 12.29 3.46 0.45
CA ILE A 238 13.43 3.29 -0.45
C ILE A 238 14.65 3.54 0.40
N ILE A 239 15.43 2.48 0.62
CA ILE A 239 16.64 2.51 1.42
C ILE A 239 17.80 2.24 0.48
N SER A 240 18.82 3.08 0.52
CA SER A 240 20.06 2.79 -0.21
C SER A 240 20.84 1.67 0.50
N LEU A 241 21.73 0.97 -0.21
CA LEU A 241 22.52 -0.08 0.45
C LEU A 241 23.37 0.46 1.62
N GLU A 242 23.80 1.71 1.54
CA GLU A 242 24.62 2.37 2.55
C GLU A 242 23.85 2.64 3.84
N GLU A 243 22.54 2.86 3.75
CA GLU A 243 21.66 3.11 4.91
C GLU A 243 21.15 1.82 5.56
N LEU A 244 21.30 0.69 4.87
CA LEU A 244 20.65 -0.57 5.19
C LEU A 244 20.96 -1.06 6.62
N ALA A 245 22.22 -1.00 7.04
CA ALA A 245 22.68 -1.45 8.36
C ALA A 245 22.16 -0.57 9.51
N PHE A 246 21.74 0.66 9.23
CA PHE A 246 21.20 1.59 10.22
C PHE A 246 19.68 1.46 10.37
N GLN A 247 19.00 1.01 9.32
CA GLN A 247 17.54 0.97 9.27
C GLN A 247 16.96 -0.42 9.53
N ILE A 248 17.68 -1.49 9.20
CA ILE A 248 17.15 -2.86 9.29
C ILE A 248 18.08 -3.74 10.14
N HIS A 249 17.52 -4.37 11.17
CA HIS A 249 18.24 -5.38 11.93
C HIS A 249 18.18 -6.74 11.22
N PRO A 250 19.30 -7.48 11.08
CA PRO A 250 19.30 -8.75 10.35
C PRO A 250 18.27 -9.77 10.85
N THR A 251 18.05 -9.84 12.17
CA THR A 251 17.10 -10.81 12.77
C THR A 251 15.62 -10.45 12.56
N SER A 252 15.31 -9.24 12.11
CA SER A 252 13.94 -8.82 11.80
C SER A 252 13.53 -9.12 10.37
N ILE A 253 14.45 -9.57 9.52
CA ILE A 253 14.15 -9.95 8.13
C ILE A 253 13.47 -11.31 8.12
N ASP A 254 12.39 -11.40 7.35
CA ASP A 254 11.61 -12.62 7.11
C ASP A 254 11.80 -13.14 5.69
N LYS A 255 11.81 -12.24 4.71
CA LYS A 255 11.83 -12.58 3.30
C LYS A 255 12.56 -11.54 2.47
N ILE A 256 13.13 -12.00 1.37
CA ILE A 256 13.76 -11.15 0.36
C ILE A 256 13.18 -11.53 -1.00
N LEU A 257 12.79 -10.55 -1.81
CA LEU A 257 12.33 -10.77 -3.18
C LEU A 257 13.14 -9.88 -4.12
N HIS A 258 13.47 -10.41 -5.29
CA HIS A 258 13.82 -9.58 -6.43
C HIS A 258 12.59 -8.84 -6.95
N GLY A 259 12.88 -7.72 -7.61
CA GLY A 259 11.96 -7.09 -8.52
C GLY A 259 12.70 -6.17 -9.46
N ILE A 260 11.92 -5.41 -10.22
CA ILE A 260 12.41 -4.42 -11.15
C ILE A 260 11.64 -3.12 -11.02
N ARG A 261 12.35 -2.02 -11.22
CA ARG A 261 11.77 -0.73 -11.56
C ARG A 261 11.77 -0.61 -13.07
N LEU A 262 10.59 -0.53 -13.66
CA LEU A 262 10.37 -0.46 -15.10
C LEU A 262 9.86 0.92 -15.46
N MET A 263 10.56 1.60 -16.36
CA MET A 263 10.13 2.86 -16.95
C MET A 263 9.74 2.60 -18.40
N TYR A 264 8.45 2.70 -18.68
CA TYR A 264 7.92 2.70 -20.03
C TYR A 264 7.82 4.15 -20.50
N TYR A 265 8.37 4.49 -21.66
CA TYR A 265 8.12 5.80 -22.25
C TYR A 265 8.02 5.76 -23.76
N GLU A 266 7.28 6.73 -24.27
CA GLU A 266 6.95 6.91 -25.66
C GLU A 266 7.94 7.87 -26.30
N GLU A 267 8.87 7.34 -27.11
CA GLU A 267 9.90 8.14 -27.75
C GLU A 267 9.40 8.72 -29.08
N PRO A 268 9.29 10.07 -29.19
CA PRO A 268 8.91 10.70 -30.45
C PRO A 268 10.01 10.49 -31.49
N GLN A 269 9.63 10.03 -32.67
CA GLN A 269 10.54 9.90 -33.80
C GLN A 269 10.28 11.05 -34.80
N MET A 270 11.35 11.60 -35.40
CA MET A 270 11.24 12.76 -36.31
C MET A 270 10.36 12.51 -37.55
N TYR A 271 10.35 11.28 -38.06
CA TYR A 271 9.69 10.91 -39.33
C TYR A 271 8.89 9.60 -39.24
N LEU A 272 8.79 9.00 -38.06
CA LEU A 272 8.15 7.71 -37.83
C LEU A 272 7.11 7.82 -36.72
N ASP A 273 6.24 6.82 -36.64
CA ASP A 273 5.38 6.65 -35.47
C ASP A 273 6.21 6.55 -34.19
N VAL A 274 5.60 6.97 -33.09
CA VAL A 274 6.16 6.88 -31.74
C VAL A 274 6.56 5.44 -31.43
N MET A 275 7.77 5.23 -30.91
CA MET A 275 8.26 3.91 -30.54
C MET A 275 8.24 3.71 -29.01
N PRO A 276 7.84 2.52 -28.53
CA PRO A 276 7.99 2.19 -27.12
C PRO A 276 9.47 2.03 -26.76
N GLN A 277 9.85 2.62 -25.64
CA GLN A 277 11.11 2.41 -24.96
C GLN A 277 10.82 1.86 -23.57
N ILE A 278 11.56 0.83 -23.17
CA ILE A 278 11.47 0.25 -21.83
C ILE A 278 12.87 0.28 -21.21
N LYS A 279 13.00 0.97 -20.09
CA LYS A 279 14.19 0.95 -19.24
C LYS A 279 13.90 0.20 -17.96
N ILE A 280 14.84 -0.59 -17.50
CA ILE A 280 14.67 -1.50 -16.38
C ILE A 280 15.88 -1.38 -15.46
N ALA A 281 15.63 -1.30 -14.16
CA ALA A 281 16.65 -1.37 -13.13
C ALA A 281 16.27 -2.47 -12.11
N PRO A 282 17.23 -3.28 -11.64
CA PRO A 282 16.97 -4.27 -10.60
C PRO A 282 16.70 -3.57 -9.26
N VAL A 283 15.79 -4.13 -8.46
CA VAL A 283 15.53 -3.72 -7.08
C VAL A 283 15.39 -4.96 -6.19
N LEU A 284 15.54 -4.77 -4.87
CA LEU A 284 15.25 -5.80 -3.88
C LEU A 284 14.14 -5.35 -2.93
N PHE A 285 13.30 -6.28 -2.50
CA PHE A 285 12.30 -6.08 -1.46
C PHE A 285 12.70 -6.88 -0.23
N ILE A 286 12.73 -6.22 0.92
CA ILE A 286 12.93 -6.86 2.22
C ILE A 286 11.61 -6.81 2.97
N GLY A 287 11.06 -7.99 3.27
CA GLY A 287 9.93 -8.13 4.17
C GLY A 287 10.43 -8.38 5.58
N ALA A 288 10.02 -7.53 6.52
CA ALA A 288 10.26 -7.75 7.94
C ALA A 288 9.25 -8.74 8.51
N LYS A 289 9.63 -9.46 9.58
CA LYS A 289 8.79 -10.41 10.34
C LYS A 289 7.49 -9.83 10.87
N PHE A 290 7.38 -8.50 10.89
CA PHE A 290 6.25 -7.76 11.44
C PHE A 290 5.48 -6.97 10.38
N GLY A 291 5.64 -7.33 9.09
CA GLY A 291 4.76 -6.88 8.01
C GLY A 291 5.22 -5.65 7.22
N SER A 292 6.29 -4.96 7.64
CA SER A 292 6.85 -3.84 6.88
C SER A 292 7.66 -4.30 5.67
N TRP A 293 7.60 -3.52 4.60
CA TRP A 293 8.39 -3.73 3.38
C TRP A 293 9.33 -2.57 3.11
N PHE A 294 10.58 -2.91 2.80
CA PHE A 294 11.60 -1.97 2.37
C PHE A 294 11.99 -2.30 0.93
N MET A 295 12.23 -1.26 0.12
CA MET A 295 12.73 -1.42 -1.24
C MET A 295 14.15 -0.89 -1.31
N ILE A 296 15.04 -1.66 -1.91
CA ILE A 296 16.39 -1.21 -2.21
C ILE A 296 16.45 -0.89 -3.69
N ASP A 297 16.72 0.37 -3.98
CA ASP A 297 16.87 0.91 -5.32
C ASP A 297 18.18 1.68 -5.35
N GLN A 298 19.16 1.15 -6.09
CA GLN A 298 20.40 1.88 -6.38
C GLN A 298 20.10 2.82 -7.55
N GLN A 299 19.70 4.05 -7.23
CA GLN A 299 19.41 5.12 -8.20
C GLN A 299 20.69 5.59 -8.91
N ASN A 300 21.29 4.71 -9.70
CA ASN A 300 22.50 4.93 -10.48
C ASN A 300 22.20 4.53 -11.92
N ASP A 301 22.45 5.46 -12.85
CA ASP A 301 22.24 5.25 -14.29
C ASP A 301 23.05 4.07 -14.85
N GLN A 302 24.14 3.66 -14.19
CA GLN A 302 24.92 2.48 -14.57
C GLN A 302 24.17 1.16 -14.40
N ASN A 303 23.11 1.13 -13.60
CA ASN A 303 22.27 -0.04 -13.37
C ASN A 303 20.91 0.05 -14.09
N VAL A 304 20.81 0.92 -15.10
CA VAL A 304 19.61 1.08 -15.92
C VAL A 304 19.86 0.49 -17.31
N PHE A 305 19.10 -0.56 -17.63
CA PHE A 305 19.23 -1.32 -18.86
C PHE A 305 18.05 -1.06 -19.79
N ALA A 306 18.32 -0.76 -21.06
CA ALA A 306 17.28 -0.62 -22.06
C ALA A 306 16.90 -2.00 -22.62
N LEU A 307 15.62 -2.33 -22.62
CA LEU A 307 15.12 -3.55 -23.25
C LEU A 307 15.39 -3.46 -24.76
N PRO A 308 16.04 -4.47 -25.37
CA PRO A 308 16.54 -4.33 -26.73
C PRO A 308 15.44 -4.47 -27.79
N HIS A 309 15.46 -3.59 -28.80
CA HIS A 309 14.60 -3.70 -30.00
C HIS A 309 15.00 -4.83 -30.96
N LYS A 310 16.19 -5.40 -30.78
CA LYS A 310 16.67 -6.55 -31.54
C LYS A 310 16.52 -7.79 -30.67
N TYR A 311 15.67 -8.72 -31.10
CA TYR A 311 15.33 -9.90 -30.30
C TYR A 311 16.55 -10.77 -29.98
N GLU A 312 17.51 -10.86 -30.91
CA GLU A 312 18.77 -11.57 -30.72
C GLU A 312 19.60 -11.05 -29.53
N ASN A 313 19.40 -9.79 -29.12
CA ASN A 313 20.09 -9.18 -27.98
C ASN A 313 19.37 -9.40 -26.65
N LEU A 314 18.13 -9.92 -26.65
CA LEU A 314 17.34 -10.13 -25.43
C LEU A 314 18.06 -11.03 -24.42
N LYS A 315 18.72 -12.10 -24.90
CA LYS A 315 19.48 -13.00 -24.02
C LYS A 315 20.61 -12.27 -23.30
N GLY A 316 21.33 -11.39 -24.00
CA GLY A 316 22.39 -10.57 -23.39
C GLY A 316 21.83 -9.65 -22.30
N HIS A 317 20.75 -8.93 -22.61
CA HIS A 317 20.03 -8.08 -21.65
C HIS A 317 19.60 -8.83 -20.38
N LEU A 318 19.03 -10.04 -20.52
CA LEU A 318 18.58 -10.82 -19.37
C LEU A 318 19.76 -11.27 -18.50
N ASN A 319 20.90 -11.65 -19.10
CA ASN A 319 22.11 -12.00 -18.35
C ASN A 319 22.71 -10.79 -17.61
N ASP A 320 22.69 -9.59 -18.24
CA ASP A 320 23.17 -8.36 -17.61
C ASP A 320 22.30 -7.99 -16.39
N MET A 321 20.98 -8.10 -16.53
CA MET A 321 20.01 -7.92 -15.44
C MET A 321 20.20 -8.93 -14.31
N GLU A 322 20.41 -10.21 -14.64
CA GLU A 322 20.68 -11.26 -13.65
C GLU A 322 21.98 -10.96 -12.88
N THR A 323 23.04 -10.58 -13.58
CA THR A 323 24.34 -10.23 -12.97
C THR A 323 24.21 -9.04 -12.02
N ALA A 324 23.52 -7.99 -12.45
CA ALA A 324 23.31 -6.79 -11.62
C ALA A 324 22.43 -7.09 -10.39
N ALA A 325 21.35 -7.85 -10.55
CA ALA A 325 20.46 -8.24 -9.46
C ALA A 325 21.18 -9.16 -8.44
N ALA A 326 21.97 -10.12 -8.92
CA ALA A 326 22.76 -11.01 -8.08
C ALA A 326 23.84 -10.23 -7.31
N SER A 327 24.50 -9.26 -7.95
CA SER A 327 25.45 -8.37 -7.27
C SER A 327 24.79 -7.60 -6.14
N MET A 328 23.61 -7.01 -6.39
CA MET A 328 22.86 -6.28 -5.37
C MET A 328 22.44 -7.17 -4.18
N LEU A 329 22.00 -8.40 -4.45
CA LEU A 329 21.65 -9.37 -3.40
C LEU A 329 22.87 -9.77 -2.58
N ASN A 330 24.01 -10.03 -3.24
CA ASN A 330 25.26 -10.36 -2.56
C ASN A 330 25.74 -9.22 -1.66
N ASP A 331 25.62 -7.96 -2.11
CA ASP A 331 25.95 -6.80 -1.28
C ASP A 331 25.04 -6.69 -0.06
N LEU A 332 23.72 -6.86 -0.24
CA LEU A 332 22.78 -6.91 0.88
C LEU A 332 23.14 -8.00 1.88
N ILE A 333 23.38 -9.23 1.41
CA ILE A 333 23.70 -10.38 2.25
C ILE A 333 24.99 -10.11 3.03
N ARG A 334 25.99 -9.52 2.38
CA ARG A 334 27.26 -9.14 2.99
C ARG A 334 27.11 -8.05 4.05
N ILE A 335 26.35 -6.98 3.75
CA ILE A 335 26.14 -5.85 4.67
C ILE A 335 25.40 -6.29 5.92
N LEU A 336 24.32 -7.05 5.74
CA LEU A 336 23.46 -7.50 6.84
C LEU A 336 23.88 -8.85 7.45
N ARG A 337 24.92 -9.49 6.91
CA ARG A 337 25.43 -10.81 7.32
C ARG A 337 24.32 -11.87 7.39
N LEU A 338 23.51 -11.92 6.34
CA LEU A 338 22.36 -12.82 6.26
C LEU A 338 22.75 -14.21 5.75
N SER A 339 21.85 -15.16 5.99
CA SER A 339 21.88 -16.51 5.44
C SER A 339 20.47 -16.88 4.99
N ILE A 340 19.89 -16.06 4.12
CA ILE A 340 18.52 -16.23 3.62
C ILE A 340 18.52 -16.18 2.10
N ASP A 341 17.75 -17.07 1.49
CA ASP A 341 17.51 -17.10 0.05
C ASP A 341 16.32 -16.21 -0.33
N THR A 342 16.20 -15.94 -1.62
CA THR A 342 15.05 -15.19 -2.13
C THR A 342 13.77 -16.03 -2.10
N THR A 343 12.65 -15.37 -1.85
CA THR A 343 11.32 -15.98 -1.79
C THR A 343 10.72 -16.04 -3.19
N SER A 344 10.20 -17.21 -3.57
CA SER A 344 9.56 -17.38 -4.87
C SER A 344 8.27 -16.54 -4.99
N ILE A 345 7.92 -16.16 -6.22
CA ILE A 345 6.67 -15.42 -6.47
C ILE A 345 5.45 -16.26 -6.09
N VAL A 346 5.52 -17.58 -6.27
CA VAL A 346 4.47 -18.54 -5.87
C VAL A 346 4.24 -18.51 -4.36
N SER A 347 5.31 -18.46 -3.56
CA SER A 347 5.19 -18.34 -2.12
C SER A 347 4.60 -16.99 -1.70
N HIS A 348 4.94 -15.91 -2.41
CA HIS A 348 4.33 -14.58 -2.18
C HIS A 348 2.82 -14.61 -2.42
N TYR A 349 2.37 -15.27 -3.49
CA TYR A 349 0.95 -15.48 -3.80
C TYR A 349 0.25 -16.51 -2.90
N GLY A 350 0.98 -17.19 -2.01
CA GLY A 350 0.43 -18.20 -1.11
C GLY A 350 -0.54 -17.64 -0.05
N SER A 351 -0.58 -16.31 0.15
CA SER A 351 -1.49 -15.64 1.07
C SER A 351 -1.95 -14.30 0.51
N GLN A 352 -3.24 -13.98 0.65
CA GLN A 352 -3.79 -12.68 0.25
C GLN A 352 -3.16 -11.53 1.05
N GLU A 353 -2.80 -11.75 2.32
CA GLU A 353 -2.12 -10.76 3.16
C GLU A 353 -0.76 -10.34 2.57
N ASN A 354 0.00 -11.29 2.01
CA ASN A 354 1.27 -10.98 1.35
C ASN A 354 1.06 -10.10 0.13
N ILE A 355 0.04 -10.40 -0.68
CA ILE A 355 -0.30 -9.65 -1.89
C ILE A 355 -0.79 -8.24 -1.53
N ASP A 356 -1.61 -8.12 -0.49
CA ASP A 356 -2.16 -6.84 -0.03
C ASP A 356 -1.07 -5.95 0.58
N SER A 357 -0.11 -6.55 1.30
CA SER A 357 1.03 -5.82 1.89
C SER A 357 2.07 -5.39 0.86
N LEU A 358 2.26 -6.16 -0.22
CA LEU A 358 3.15 -5.80 -1.32
C LEU A 358 2.56 -6.28 -2.65
N LYS A 359 1.96 -5.33 -3.38
CA LYS A 359 1.42 -5.56 -4.71
C LYS A 359 2.52 -5.95 -5.70
N VAL A 360 2.20 -6.86 -6.60
CA VAL A 360 3.15 -7.47 -7.53
C VAL A 360 3.48 -6.52 -8.68
N VAL A 361 2.49 -5.76 -9.16
CA VAL A 361 2.71 -4.65 -10.10
C VAL A 361 2.09 -3.40 -9.49
N LYS A 362 2.91 -2.35 -9.33
CA LYS A 362 2.46 -1.04 -8.82
C LYS A 362 2.94 0.04 -9.77
N GLU A 363 2.00 0.80 -10.32
CA GLU A 363 2.30 2.06 -11.00
C GLU A 363 2.71 3.11 -9.95
N ILE A 364 3.88 3.73 -10.13
CA ILE A 364 4.41 4.76 -9.21
C ILE A 364 4.02 6.16 -9.69
N HIS A 365 4.20 6.37 -10.99
CA HIS A 365 4.03 7.67 -11.63
C HIS A 365 3.64 7.44 -13.08
N SER A 366 2.62 8.15 -13.53
CA SER A 366 2.29 8.22 -14.95
C SER A 366 2.11 9.68 -15.36
N ASP A 367 2.76 10.03 -16.46
CA ASP A 367 2.54 11.24 -17.24
C ASP A 367 2.18 10.82 -18.67
N TYR A 368 1.78 11.77 -19.53
CA TYR A 368 1.25 11.55 -20.87
C TYR A 368 2.14 10.67 -21.78
N ARG A 369 3.45 10.59 -21.52
CA ARG A 369 4.39 9.80 -22.34
C ARG A 369 5.26 8.84 -21.55
N LYS A 370 5.09 8.76 -20.23
CA LYS A 370 5.99 8.00 -19.37
C LYS A 370 5.21 7.40 -18.22
N THR A 371 5.39 6.10 -18.00
CA THR A 371 4.83 5.40 -16.87
C THR A 371 5.91 4.59 -16.17
N ASP A 372 6.08 4.83 -14.88
CA ASP A 372 7.00 4.11 -14.00
C ASP A 372 6.24 3.05 -13.21
N TYR A 373 6.78 1.83 -13.21
CA TYR A 373 6.25 0.67 -12.51
C TYR A 373 7.30 0.09 -11.56
N ILE A 374 6.83 -0.44 -10.44
CA ILE A 374 7.54 -1.45 -9.65
C ILE A 374 6.90 -2.80 -9.94
N ILE A 375 7.73 -3.81 -10.18
CA ILE A 375 7.30 -5.18 -10.41
C ILE A 375 8.08 -6.11 -9.48
N VAL A 376 7.37 -6.87 -8.64
CA VAL A 376 7.96 -7.88 -7.75
C VAL A 376 8.04 -9.20 -8.52
N THR A 377 9.24 -9.75 -8.65
CA THR A 377 9.51 -10.94 -9.48
C THR A 377 9.84 -12.18 -8.64
N GLY A 378 9.97 -12.04 -7.32
CA GLY A 378 10.21 -13.15 -6.40
C GLY A 378 11.66 -13.63 -6.48
N GLN A 379 11.89 -14.85 -6.91
CA GLN A 379 13.24 -15.38 -7.12
C GLN A 379 13.81 -15.00 -8.49
N GLU A 380 12.95 -14.65 -9.45
CA GLU A 380 13.37 -14.28 -10.80
C GLU A 380 13.91 -12.86 -10.80
N THR A 381 14.91 -12.56 -11.63
CA THR A 381 15.52 -11.22 -11.72
C THR A 381 14.85 -10.30 -12.74
N HIS A 382 13.90 -10.85 -13.51
CA HIS A 382 13.18 -10.14 -14.58
C HIS A 382 11.75 -10.66 -14.73
N TYR A 383 10.86 -9.86 -15.33
CA TYR A 383 9.49 -10.28 -15.63
C TYR A 383 9.37 -11.18 -16.89
N LEU A 384 10.47 -11.35 -17.62
CA LEU A 384 10.59 -12.13 -18.84
C LEU A 384 11.47 -13.33 -18.55
N LYS A 385 11.07 -14.51 -19.04
CA LYS A 385 11.92 -15.71 -19.00
C LYS A 385 12.92 -15.66 -20.15
N ALA A 386 14.07 -16.30 -20.00
CA ALA A 386 15.04 -16.41 -21.10
C ALA A 386 14.46 -17.12 -22.34
N GLN A 387 13.58 -18.09 -22.11
CA GLN A 387 12.82 -18.78 -23.15
C GLN A 387 11.41 -19.11 -22.61
N PRO A 388 10.41 -19.22 -23.49
CA PRO A 388 9.11 -19.72 -23.08
C PRO A 388 9.23 -21.16 -22.58
N SER A 389 8.39 -21.56 -21.63
CA SER A 389 8.33 -22.95 -21.12
C SER A 389 7.92 -23.98 -22.16
N ILE A 390 7.42 -23.54 -23.33
CA ILE A 390 7.17 -24.37 -24.51
C ILE A 390 7.83 -23.71 -25.72
N SER A 391 8.81 -24.39 -26.31
CA SER A 391 9.58 -23.87 -27.45
C SER A 391 8.77 -23.79 -28.75
N GLU A 392 7.82 -24.70 -28.95
CA GLU A 392 7.04 -24.83 -30.19
C GLU A 392 5.57 -24.43 -29.98
N CYS A 393 5.35 -23.17 -29.62
CA CYS A 393 3.99 -22.62 -29.54
C CYS A 393 3.54 -22.12 -30.92
N PRO A 394 2.44 -22.65 -31.50
CA PRO A 394 1.96 -22.21 -32.81
C PRO A 394 1.41 -20.78 -32.82
N TYR A 395 1.25 -20.19 -31.63
CA TYR A 395 0.65 -18.86 -31.46
C TYR A 395 1.67 -17.73 -31.40
N HIS A 396 2.97 -18.02 -31.53
CA HIS A 396 3.98 -16.98 -31.74
C HIS A 396 3.96 -16.43 -33.17
N GLU A 397 3.36 -17.17 -34.11
CA GLU A 397 3.13 -16.73 -35.49
C GLU A 397 1.64 -16.49 -35.74
N TRP A 398 1.30 -15.24 -36.05
CA TRP A 398 -0.05 -14.77 -36.31
C TRP A 398 -0.70 -15.51 -37.47
N SER A 399 0.05 -15.79 -38.54
CA SER A 399 -0.45 -16.49 -39.72
C SER A 399 -0.94 -17.91 -39.39
N ALA A 400 -0.19 -18.64 -38.57
CA ALA A 400 -0.55 -19.97 -38.07
C ALA A 400 -1.78 -19.89 -37.14
N CYS A 401 -1.83 -18.88 -36.26
CA CYS A 401 -2.98 -18.66 -35.39
C CYS A 401 -4.27 -18.27 -36.16
N GLN A 402 -4.12 -17.53 -37.27
CA GLN A 402 -5.24 -17.10 -38.13
C GLN A 402 -5.83 -18.30 -38.89
N GLN A 403 -4.99 -19.24 -39.35
CA GLN A 403 -5.45 -20.49 -39.96
C GLN A 403 -6.32 -21.33 -39.00
N GLN A 404 -6.09 -21.18 -37.70
CA GLN A 404 -6.87 -21.82 -36.63
C GLN A 404 -8.07 -20.95 -36.16
N GLY A 405 -8.36 -19.84 -36.85
CA GLY A 405 -9.47 -18.93 -36.51
C GLY A 405 -9.33 -18.21 -35.16
N SER A 406 -8.14 -18.24 -34.57
CA SER A 406 -7.90 -17.84 -33.18
C SER A 406 -6.96 -16.64 -33.02
N ALA A 407 -6.50 -16.05 -34.13
CA ALA A 407 -5.62 -14.88 -34.07
C ALA A 407 -6.36 -13.61 -33.64
N ILE A 408 -5.62 -12.70 -33.02
CA ILE A 408 -6.02 -11.31 -32.83
C ILE A 408 -6.26 -10.63 -34.18
N ASP A 409 -7.07 -9.57 -34.21
CA ASP A 409 -7.57 -8.98 -35.45
C ASP A 409 -6.50 -8.32 -36.33
N ARG A 410 -5.29 -8.07 -35.79
CA ARG A 410 -4.19 -7.43 -36.51
C ARG A 410 -2.85 -8.13 -36.28
N LEU A 411 -2.07 -8.23 -37.35
CA LEU A 411 -0.66 -8.63 -37.31
C LEU A 411 0.20 -7.52 -36.69
N ILE A 412 1.08 -7.88 -35.76
CA ILE A 412 2.02 -6.95 -35.12
C ILE A 412 3.38 -7.07 -35.81
N ILE A 413 3.60 -6.28 -36.86
CA ILE A 413 4.89 -6.22 -37.58
C ILE A 413 5.86 -5.18 -37.01
N LYS A 414 5.38 -4.31 -36.13
CA LYS A 414 6.15 -3.27 -35.45
C LYS A 414 5.69 -3.16 -34.01
N ARG A 415 6.61 -2.74 -33.14
CA ARG A 415 6.29 -2.47 -31.73
C ARG A 415 5.20 -1.41 -31.64
N SER A 416 4.27 -1.58 -30.71
CA SER A 416 3.06 -0.77 -30.61
C SER A 416 2.89 -0.21 -29.20
N ILE A 417 2.57 1.09 -29.14
CA ILE A 417 2.16 1.79 -27.91
C ILE A 417 0.63 1.87 -27.75
N GLY A 418 -0.12 1.55 -28.82
CA GLY A 418 -1.59 1.63 -28.84
C GLY A 418 -2.24 0.38 -28.27
N GLU A 419 -3.51 0.13 -28.59
CA GLU A 419 -4.22 -1.08 -28.15
C GLU A 419 -4.28 -2.12 -29.28
N PRO A 420 -3.70 -3.33 -29.12
CA PRO A 420 -2.84 -3.77 -28.02
C PRO A 420 -1.41 -3.19 -28.02
N LYS A 421 -0.90 -2.92 -26.81
CA LYS A 421 0.50 -2.58 -26.52
C LYS A 421 1.34 -3.83 -26.72
N ALA A 422 2.43 -3.69 -27.47
CA ALA A 422 3.29 -4.80 -27.82
C ALA A 422 4.72 -4.35 -28.09
N PHE A 423 5.65 -4.77 -27.24
CA PHE A 423 7.08 -4.63 -27.43
C PHE A 423 7.66 -5.77 -28.27
N PHE A 424 7.03 -6.94 -28.28
CA PHE A 424 7.42 -8.07 -29.11
C PHE A 424 6.53 -8.19 -30.34
N ILE A 425 7.16 -8.44 -31.49
CA ILE A 425 6.49 -8.52 -32.80
C ILE A 425 6.27 -9.99 -33.21
N ASP A 426 5.48 -10.18 -34.27
CA ASP A 426 5.18 -11.49 -34.82
C ASP A 426 6.45 -12.35 -35.05
N ARG A 427 6.34 -13.65 -34.73
CA ARG A 427 7.42 -14.67 -34.77
C ARG A 427 8.51 -14.56 -33.70
N GLU A 428 8.56 -13.49 -32.92
CA GLU A 428 9.41 -13.47 -31.71
C GLU A 428 8.79 -14.38 -30.64
N LEU A 429 9.60 -15.18 -29.93
CA LEU A 429 9.06 -16.21 -29.00
C LEU A 429 8.34 -15.61 -27.78
N HIS A 430 8.50 -14.31 -27.54
CA HIS A 430 7.81 -13.59 -26.47
C HIS A 430 6.48 -12.99 -26.93
N HIS A 431 6.15 -13.06 -28.22
CA HIS A 431 4.88 -12.60 -28.76
C HIS A 431 3.82 -13.69 -28.71
N CYS A 432 2.56 -13.34 -28.43
CA CYS A 432 1.41 -14.24 -28.54
C CYS A 432 0.28 -13.58 -29.34
N ALA A 433 -0.06 -14.20 -30.48
CA ALA A 433 -1.11 -13.75 -31.36
C ALA A 433 -2.50 -14.34 -31.01
N HIS A 434 -2.63 -15.16 -29.97
CA HIS A 434 -3.89 -15.86 -29.66
C HIS A 434 -4.94 -14.92 -29.04
N ARG A 435 -6.04 -14.67 -29.75
CA ARG A 435 -7.16 -13.80 -29.34
C ARG A 435 -7.75 -14.19 -28.00
N GLY A 436 -7.99 -15.47 -27.76
CA GLY A 436 -8.53 -15.94 -26.48
C GLY A 436 -7.61 -15.66 -25.29
N VAL A 437 -6.28 -15.69 -25.49
CA VAL A 437 -5.31 -15.40 -24.43
C VAL A 437 -5.29 -13.90 -24.17
N TYR A 438 -5.24 -13.09 -25.23
CA TYR A 438 -5.34 -11.63 -25.12
C TYR A 438 -6.61 -11.19 -24.39
N MET A 439 -7.78 -11.73 -24.75
CA MET A 439 -9.06 -11.40 -24.12
C MET A 439 -9.12 -11.85 -22.65
N ALA A 440 -8.56 -13.01 -22.32
CA ALA A 440 -8.51 -13.46 -20.94
C ALA A 440 -7.56 -12.59 -20.09
N LYS A 441 -6.41 -12.16 -20.64
CA LYS A 441 -5.49 -11.22 -19.96
C LYS A 441 -6.17 -9.89 -19.65
N SER A 442 -6.98 -9.36 -20.56
CA SER A 442 -7.67 -8.07 -20.43
C SER A 442 -8.97 -8.13 -19.64
N SER A 443 -9.50 -9.34 -19.39
CA SER A 443 -10.76 -9.56 -18.67
C SER A 443 -10.69 -8.95 -17.28
N LYS A 444 -11.75 -8.22 -16.89
CA LYS A 444 -11.77 -7.54 -15.60
C LYS A 444 -12.04 -8.52 -14.46
N ILE A 445 -11.29 -8.35 -13.38
CA ILE A 445 -11.61 -8.97 -12.09
C ILE A 445 -12.85 -8.25 -11.54
N SER A 446 -13.78 -9.02 -11.02
CA SER A 446 -15.02 -8.57 -10.40
C SER A 446 -15.29 -9.41 -9.16
N ASP A 447 -16.20 -8.96 -8.30
CA ASP A 447 -16.55 -9.71 -7.09
C ASP A 447 -17.13 -11.10 -7.45
N GLN A 448 -17.79 -11.23 -8.61
CA GLN A 448 -18.40 -12.47 -9.08
C GLN A 448 -17.41 -13.50 -9.62
N ASN A 449 -16.27 -13.09 -10.17
CA ASN A 449 -15.27 -13.99 -10.75
C ASN A 449 -13.95 -14.03 -9.96
N ARG A 450 -13.87 -13.33 -8.82
CA ARG A 450 -12.66 -13.23 -7.99
C ARG A 450 -12.11 -14.59 -7.58
N GLU A 451 -12.98 -15.51 -7.17
CA GLU A 451 -12.59 -16.87 -6.79
C GLU A 451 -11.98 -17.64 -7.96
N LEU A 452 -12.60 -17.54 -9.16
CA LEU A 452 -12.11 -18.19 -10.39
C LEU A 452 -10.75 -17.62 -10.85
N CYS A 453 -10.50 -16.33 -10.59
CA CYS A 453 -9.22 -15.69 -10.90
C CYS A 453 -8.10 -16.12 -9.95
N GLY A 454 -8.42 -16.71 -8.79
CA GLY A 454 -7.45 -16.96 -7.72
C GLY A 454 -6.89 -15.67 -7.10
N PRO A 455 -5.83 -15.77 -6.26
CA PRO A 455 -5.23 -14.62 -5.59
C PRO A 455 -4.65 -13.62 -6.61
N ARG A 456 -5.00 -12.34 -6.51
CA ARG A 456 -4.57 -11.27 -7.44
C ARG A 456 -4.29 -9.97 -6.70
N SER A 457 -3.33 -9.21 -7.20
CA SER A 457 -2.95 -7.90 -6.63
C SER A 457 -3.81 -6.76 -7.19
N GLY A 458 -4.40 -6.97 -8.37
CA GLY A 458 -5.43 -6.10 -8.94
C GLY A 458 -6.70 -6.06 -8.11
N ALA A 459 -7.35 -4.89 -8.04
CA ALA A 459 -8.66 -4.71 -7.41
C ALA A 459 -9.80 -5.05 -8.38
N SER A 460 -11.05 -4.99 -7.91
CA SER A 460 -12.23 -5.06 -8.78
C SER A 460 -12.16 -3.99 -9.87
N GLY A 461 -12.38 -4.37 -11.12
CA GLY A 461 -12.24 -3.54 -12.32
C GLY A 461 -10.85 -3.57 -12.98
N CYS A 462 -9.81 -4.08 -12.30
CA CYS A 462 -8.49 -4.28 -12.91
C CYS A 462 -8.48 -5.49 -13.86
N ALA A 463 -7.53 -5.52 -14.79
CA ALA A 463 -7.30 -6.66 -15.66
C ALA A 463 -6.86 -7.90 -14.85
N PHE A 464 -7.22 -9.09 -15.32
CA PHE A 464 -6.82 -10.37 -14.72
C PHE A 464 -5.30 -10.55 -14.71
N CYS A 465 -4.64 -10.14 -15.79
CA CYS A 465 -3.19 -10.24 -15.92
C CYS A 465 -2.49 -9.03 -15.30
N GLU A 466 -1.63 -9.27 -14.30
CA GLU A 466 -0.92 -8.22 -13.54
C GLU A 466 -0.04 -7.32 -14.42
N ILE A 467 0.57 -7.88 -15.47
CA ILE A 467 1.44 -7.13 -16.40
C ILE A 467 0.68 -6.51 -17.58
N TYR A 468 -0.66 -6.59 -17.61
CA TYR A 468 -1.44 -6.17 -18.78
C TYR A 468 -1.24 -4.69 -19.12
N SER A 469 -1.09 -3.81 -18.13
CA SER A 469 -0.84 -2.36 -18.34
C SER A 469 0.47 -2.05 -19.07
N ILE A 470 1.43 -2.99 -19.00
CA ILE A 470 2.77 -2.87 -19.56
C ILE A 470 2.83 -3.52 -20.95
N GLU A 471 2.29 -4.73 -21.08
CA GLU A 471 2.48 -5.56 -22.26
C GLU A 471 1.30 -6.52 -22.50
N ASN A 472 0.49 -6.20 -23.52
CA ASN A 472 -0.75 -6.93 -23.77
C ASN A 472 -0.50 -8.27 -24.47
N LEU A 473 0.53 -8.36 -25.31
CA LEU A 473 0.77 -9.53 -26.17
C LEU A 473 1.98 -10.37 -25.74
N LEU A 474 2.56 -10.12 -24.55
CA LEU A 474 3.54 -11.05 -23.98
C LEU A 474 2.93 -12.45 -23.86
N CYS A 475 3.64 -13.42 -24.40
CA CYS A 475 3.35 -14.83 -24.25
C CYS A 475 3.41 -15.23 -22.76
N CYS A 476 2.32 -15.80 -22.25
CA CYS A 476 2.24 -16.24 -20.85
C CYS A 476 3.28 -17.31 -20.51
N ARG A 477 3.70 -18.12 -21.49
CA ARG A 477 4.77 -19.12 -21.33
C ARG A 477 6.16 -18.50 -21.17
N ALA A 478 6.33 -17.23 -21.55
CA ALA A 478 7.56 -16.45 -21.42
C ALA A 478 7.52 -15.46 -20.25
N CYS A 479 6.49 -15.51 -19.40
CA CYS A 479 6.28 -14.59 -18.29
C CYS A 479 6.59 -15.27 -16.96
N PHE A 480 7.18 -14.53 -16.01
CA PHE A 480 7.46 -15.04 -14.65
C PHE A 480 6.20 -15.45 -13.87
N LEU A 481 5.03 -14.88 -14.21
CA LEU A 481 3.74 -15.19 -13.59
C LEU A 481 3.02 -16.39 -14.20
N GLU A 482 3.64 -17.13 -15.13
CA GLU A 482 3.03 -18.28 -15.80
C GLU A 482 2.29 -19.20 -14.81
N GLU A 483 2.99 -19.66 -13.79
CA GLU A 483 2.47 -20.62 -12.81
C GLU A 483 1.32 -20.05 -11.97
N ILE A 484 1.36 -18.76 -11.64
CA ILE A 484 0.28 -18.08 -10.92
C ILE A 484 -0.98 -17.98 -11.78
N CYS A 485 -0.80 -17.65 -13.05
CA CYS A 485 -1.89 -17.45 -13.99
C CYS A 485 -2.55 -18.77 -14.36
N THR A 486 -1.78 -19.83 -14.63
CA THR A 486 -2.31 -21.14 -15.06
C THR A 486 -2.95 -21.95 -13.94
N ARG A 487 -2.74 -21.59 -12.67
CA ARG A 487 -3.46 -22.16 -11.54
C ARG A 487 -4.89 -21.60 -11.38
N ALA A 488 -5.21 -20.49 -12.04
CA ALA A 488 -6.53 -19.91 -11.97
C ALA A 488 -7.51 -20.68 -12.87
N GLU A 489 -8.67 -21.04 -12.33
CA GLU A 489 -9.72 -21.74 -13.09
C GLU A 489 -10.22 -20.91 -14.28
N ALA A 490 -10.22 -19.58 -14.14
CA ALA A 490 -10.61 -18.65 -15.19
C ALA A 490 -9.66 -18.62 -16.41
N PHE A 491 -8.48 -19.28 -16.34
CA PHE A 491 -7.45 -19.11 -17.36
C PHE A 491 -6.76 -20.42 -17.76
N VAL A 492 -7.08 -20.87 -18.98
CA VAL A 492 -6.48 -22.07 -19.59
C VAL A 492 -5.70 -21.66 -20.83
N LEU A 493 -4.44 -22.08 -20.91
CA LEU A 493 -3.60 -21.80 -22.08
C LEU A 493 -3.91 -22.79 -23.22
N PRO A 494 -4.07 -22.30 -24.46
CA PRO A 494 -4.37 -23.15 -25.61
C PRO A 494 -3.13 -23.91 -26.12
N CYS A 495 -1.93 -23.49 -25.72
CA CYS A 495 -0.69 -24.21 -26.00
C CYS A 495 -0.42 -25.20 -24.86
N ARG A 496 -0.55 -26.49 -25.15
CA ARG A 496 -0.29 -27.58 -24.18
C ARG A 496 1.17 -27.95 -24.17
N GLN A 497 1.68 -28.37 -23.00
CA GLN A 497 2.97 -29.05 -22.94
C GLN A 497 2.83 -30.40 -23.63
N ASN A 498 3.79 -30.77 -24.49
CA ASN A 498 3.78 -32.07 -25.15
C ASN A 498 3.76 -33.18 -24.08
N GLY A 499 2.62 -33.86 -23.90
CA GLY A 499 2.45 -34.90 -22.88
C GLY A 499 1.15 -34.85 -22.07
N GLU A 500 0.29 -33.83 -22.23
CA GLU A 500 -1.03 -33.69 -21.58
C GLU A 500 -2.25 -33.64 -22.53
#